data_AF-A0A2V7SBK0-F1
#
_entry.id   AF-A0A2V7SBK0-F1
#
_cell.length_a   1.000
_cell.length_b   1.000
_cell.length_c   1.000
_cell.angle_alpha   90.00
_cell.angle_beta   90.00
_cell.angle_gamma   90.00
#
_symmetry.space_group_name_H-M   'P 1'
#
loop_
_entity.id
_entity.type
_entity.pdbx_description
1 polymer ?
#
loop_
_entity_poly.entity_id
_entity_poly.type
_entity_poly.pdbx_seq_one_letter_code
_entity_poly.pdbx_strand_id
1 'polypeptide(L)'
;MGSGAPPPSPATAVVTLNDGRRERIDTLRFDADGRAELRLPPGVYRYAVGSGPTQGLVAIEEYSDEWRPSAPTLRAQTGVTAARRVSQGLRDRWWLFVVAIVAFVGEWAWRRRQGLP
;
A
#
# COMPACT_ATOMS: atom_id res chain seq x y z
N MET A 1 31.71 -2.76 38.82
CA MET A 1 31.37 -1.38 38.42
C MET A 1 30.97 -1.42 36.95
N GLY A 2 29.67 -1.40 36.67
CA GLY A 2 29.15 -1.57 35.31
C GLY A 2 29.33 -0.30 34.48
N SER A 3 30.00 -0.42 33.34
CA SER A 3 30.08 0.63 32.33
C SER A 3 28.74 0.70 31.59
N GLY A 4 27.81 1.49 32.11
CA GLY A 4 26.62 1.87 31.35
C GLY A 4 27.07 2.79 30.22
N ALA A 5 27.07 2.29 28.98
CA ALA A 5 27.17 3.16 27.82
C ALA A 5 26.06 4.22 27.93
N PRO A 6 26.34 5.51 27.65
CA PRO A 6 25.27 6.49 27.53
C PRO A 6 24.27 5.96 26.49
N PRO A 7 22.95 6.03 26.76
CA PRO A 7 21.97 5.62 25.76
C PRO A 7 22.25 6.39 24.46
N PRO A 8 22.10 5.75 23.29
CA PRO A 8 22.29 6.46 22.02
C PRO A 8 21.40 7.71 22.03
N SER A 9 22.01 8.89 21.83
CA SER A 9 21.25 10.12 21.67
C SER A 9 20.28 9.94 20.50
N PRO A 10 19.00 10.32 20.64
CA PRO A 10 18.03 10.16 19.57
C PRO A 10 18.53 10.89 18.33
N ALA A 11 18.67 10.16 17.22
CA ALA A 11 19.07 10.75 15.96
C ALA A 11 18.00 11.76 15.52
N THR A 12 18.41 12.86 14.89
CA THR A 12 17.49 13.84 14.33
C THR A 12 17.76 14.04 12.85
N ALA A 13 16.69 14.29 12.09
CA ALA A 13 16.78 14.60 10.67
C ALA A 13 15.84 15.75 10.32
N VAL A 14 16.36 16.76 9.62
CA VAL A 14 15.54 17.86 9.09
C VAL A 14 14.82 17.36 7.84
N VAL A 15 13.52 17.58 7.76
CA VAL A 15 12.69 17.21 6.62
C VAL A 15 11.98 18.46 6.07
N THR A 16 12.08 18.66 4.77
CA THR A 16 11.34 19.69 4.05
C THR A 16 10.18 19.03 3.33
N LEU A 17 8.97 19.57 3.48
CA LEU A 17 7.72 19.09 2.89
C LEU A 17 7.09 20.21 2.07
N ASN A 18 6.67 19.90 0.85
CA ASN A 18 6.05 20.87 -0.06
C ASN A 18 4.78 20.29 -0.68
N ASP A 19 3.64 20.95 -0.46
CA ASP A 19 2.32 20.57 -1.00
C ASP A 19 1.97 21.24 -2.34
N GLY A 20 2.94 21.91 -2.96
CA GLY A 20 2.78 22.70 -4.19
C GLY A 20 2.27 24.13 -3.96
N ARG A 21 1.84 24.47 -2.74
CA ARG A 21 1.41 25.83 -2.34
C ARG A 21 2.28 26.41 -1.23
N ARG A 22 2.73 25.57 -0.31
CA ARG A 22 3.51 25.94 0.87
C ARG A 22 4.62 24.93 1.10
N GLU A 23 5.75 25.48 1.50
CA GLU A 23 6.88 24.72 2.01
C GLU A 23 6.85 24.75 3.55
N ARG A 24 7.07 23.59 4.16
CA ARG A 24 7.16 23.40 5.61
C ARG A 24 8.44 22.64 5.93
N ILE A 25 9.20 23.14 6.89
CA ILE A 25 10.40 22.48 7.39
C ILE A 25 10.08 21.93 8.79
N ASP A 26 10.39 20.67 9.02
CA ASP A 26 10.21 20.00 10.31
C ASP A 26 11.45 19.19 10.69
N THR A 27 11.54 18.74 11.93
CA THR A 27 12.65 17.90 12.42
C THR A 27 12.12 16.59 12.96
N LEU A 28 12.43 15.49 12.27
CA LEU A 28 12.17 14.13 12.72
C LEU A 28 13.12 13.79 13.86
N ARG A 29 12.56 13.25 14.95
CA ARG A 29 13.32 12.74 16.09
C ARG A 29 13.08 11.26 16.19
N PHE A 30 14.14 10.48 16.04
CA PHE A 30 14.07 9.03 16.06
C PHE A 30 14.15 8.51 17.50
N ASP A 31 13.24 7.61 17.84
CA ASP A 31 13.26 6.90 19.11
C ASP A 31 14.33 5.78 19.12
N ALA A 32 14.38 5.02 20.22
CA ALA A 32 15.32 3.92 20.38
C ALA A 32 15.08 2.75 19.41
N ASP A 33 13.88 2.65 18.80
CA ASP A 33 13.53 1.67 17.78
C ASP A 33 13.82 2.18 16.36
N GLY A 34 14.38 3.39 16.24
CA GLY A 34 14.68 4.01 14.95
C GLY A 34 13.45 4.51 14.20
N ARG A 35 12.35 4.82 14.91
CA ARG A 35 11.13 5.38 14.34
C ARG A 35 10.96 6.85 14.69
N ALA A 36 10.42 7.63 13.75
CA ALA A 36 10.03 9.01 13.96
C ALA A 36 8.65 9.24 13.37
N GLU A 37 7.80 9.97 14.08
CA GLU A 37 6.44 10.29 13.65
C GLU A 37 6.28 11.79 13.45
N LEU A 38 5.58 12.17 12.37
CA LEU A 38 5.26 13.54 12.05
C LEU A 38 3.79 13.64 11.64
N ARG A 39 3.03 14.50 12.31
CA ARG A 39 1.62 14.76 11.99
C ARG A 39 1.49 15.85 10.94
N LEU A 40 0.76 15.53 9.89
CA LEU A 40 0.50 16.40 8.75
C LEU A 40 -1.00 16.36 8.43
N PRO A 41 -1.58 17.47 7.96
CA PRO A 41 -2.95 17.45 7.46
C PRO A 41 -3.03 16.62 6.16
N PRO A 42 -4.24 16.24 5.75
CA PRO A 42 -4.45 15.58 4.47
C PRO A 42 -3.89 16.40 3.30
N GLY A 43 -3.21 15.73 2.38
CA GLY A 43 -2.56 16.32 1.22
C GLY A 43 -1.44 15.45 0.65
N VAL A 44 -0.96 15.84 -0.53
CA VAL A 44 0.21 15.21 -1.17
C VAL A 44 1.41 16.13 -0.99
N TYR A 45 2.48 15.60 -0.40
CA TYR A 45 3.70 16.33 -0.09
C TYR A 45 4.89 15.71 -0.81
N ARG A 46 5.65 16.56 -1.52
CA ARG A 46 7.04 16.22 -1.89
C ARG A 46 7.91 16.45 -0.66
N TYR A 47 8.66 15.43 -0.25
CA TYR A 47 9.56 15.54 0.88
C TYR A 47 11.02 15.38 0.46
N ALA A 48 11.93 16.03 1.20
CA ALA A 48 13.38 15.87 1.12
C ALA A 48 13.97 15.87 2.53
N VAL A 49 14.95 15.00 2.79
CA VAL A 49 15.57 14.85 4.11
C VAL A 49 17.01 15.37 4.08
N GLY A 50 17.27 16.41 4.89
CA GLY A 50 18.55 17.10 4.96
C GLY A 50 19.01 17.63 3.60
N SER A 51 20.32 17.62 3.37
CA SER A 51 20.96 17.90 2.07
C SER A 51 21.26 16.64 1.25
N GLY A 52 20.71 15.48 1.66
CA GLY A 52 20.99 14.18 1.07
C GLY A 52 20.07 13.83 -0.12
N PRO A 53 20.30 12.68 -0.77
CA PRO A 53 19.51 12.25 -1.93
C PRO A 53 18.11 11.70 -1.55
N THR A 54 17.80 11.63 -0.25
CA THR A 54 16.56 11.02 0.25
C THR A 54 15.41 11.99 0.03
N GLN A 55 14.61 11.71 -0.99
CA GLN A 55 13.46 12.52 -1.38
C GLN A 55 12.36 11.62 -1.96
N GLY A 56 11.13 12.10 -1.92
CA GLY A 56 9.99 11.33 -2.43
C GLY A 56 8.66 12.05 -2.32
N LEU A 57 7.60 11.29 -2.49
CA LEU A 57 6.22 11.73 -2.33
C LEU A 57 5.56 10.97 -1.19
N VAL A 58 4.76 11.66 -0.40
CA VAL A 58 3.86 11.07 0.59
C VAL A 58 2.47 11.65 0.41
N ALA A 59 1.46 10.80 0.37
CA ALA A 59 0.06 11.19 0.30
C ALA A 59 -0.62 10.86 1.62
N ILE A 60 -1.34 11.83 2.18
CA ILE A 60 -2.05 11.72 3.43
C ILE A 60 -3.51 11.99 3.12
N GLU A 61 -4.34 10.97 3.26
CA GLU A 61 -5.76 11.08 2.96
C GLU A 61 -6.54 11.32 4.26
N GLU A 62 -7.61 12.12 4.19
CA GLU A 62 -8.49 12.41 5.33
C GLU A 62 -9.29 11.16 5.74
N TYR A 63 -9.62 10.32 4.76
CA TYR A 63 -10.39 9.10 4.91
C TYR A 63 -9.61 7.94 4.31
N SER A 64 -8.90 7.20 5.17
CA SER A 64 -8.33 5.91 4.80
C SER A 64 -9.41 4.84 4.93
N ASP A 65 -10.34 4.81 4.00
CA ASP A 65 -11.40 3.79 3.94
C ASP A 65 -10.86 2.45 3.41
N GLU A 66 -9.68 2.49 2.81
CA GLU A 66 -9.01 1.32 2.22
C GLU A 66 -8.33 0.42 3.28
N TRP A 67 -8.31 0.84 4.55
CA TRP A 67 -7.79 0.05 5.70
C TRP A 67 -8.66 0.11 6.96
N ARG A 68 -9.96 -0.26 6.87
CA ARG A 68 -10.70 -0.71 8.06
C ARG A 68 -11.06 -2.19 7.95
N PRO A 69 -10.36 -3.12 8.64
CA PRO A 69 -11.09 -4.20 9.28
C PRO A 69 -12.11 -3.51 10.20
N SER A 70 -13.40 -3.64 9.93
CA SER A 70 -14.43 -3.19 10.87
C SER A 70 -14.06 -3.69 12.27
N ALA A 71 -14.19 -2.87 13.31
CA ALA A 71 -13.96 -3.34 14.68
C ALA A 71 -14.81 -4.61 14.90
N PRO A 72 -14.21 -5.79 15.15
CA PRO A 72 -15.01 -6.97 15.44
C PRO A 72 -15.74 -6.69 16.74
N THR A 73 -17.06 -6.64 16.71
CA THR A 73 -17.86 -6.79 17.92
C THR A 73 -17.63 -8.21 18.43
N LEU A 74 -16.63 -8.36 19.30
CA LEU A 74 -16.33 -9.62 19.96
C LEU A 74 -17.41 -9.88 21.01
N ARG A 75 -18.53 -10.45 20.57
CA ARG A 75 -19.29 -11.34 21.45
C ARG A 75 -18.48 -12.61 21.59
N ALA A 76 -18.43 -13.18 22.78
CA ALA A 76 -17.95 -14.54 22.96
C ALA A 76 -18.91 -15.48 22.20
N GLN A 77 -18.60 -15.68 20.92
CA GLN A 77 -19.20 -16.72 20.11
C GLN A 77 -18.27 -17.92 20.25
N THR A 78 -18.80 -19.04 20.71
CA THR A 78 -18.14 -20.33 20.58
C THR A 78 -17.71 -20.47 19.12
N GLY A 79 -16.40 -20.44 18.86
CA GLY A 79 -15.85 -20.17 17.54
C GLY A 79 -16.44 -21.09 16.48
N VAL A 80 -17.03 -20.50 15.43
CA VAL A 80 -17.36 -21.21 14.20
C VAL A 80 -16.33 -20.77 13.17
N THR A 81 -15.61 -21.74 12.62
CA THR A 81 -14.60 -21.57 11.56
C THR A 81 -15.17 -20.81 10.36
N ALA A 82 -14.91 -19.50 10.27
CA ALA A 82 -15.30 -18.72 9.10
C ALA A 82 -14.28 -18.93 7.97
N ALA A 83 -14.77 -19.48 6.85
CA ALA A 83 -13.97 -19.92 5.72
C ALA A 83 -13.16 -18.78 5.06
N ARG A 84 -11.88 -19.08 4.80
CA ARG A 84 -10.94 -18.27 4.04
C ARG A 84 -11.47 -18.01 2.63
N ARG A 85 -11.78 -16.75 2.29
CA ARG A 85 -11.94 -16.34 0.88
C ARG A 85 -10.56 -16.29 0.24
N VAL A 86 -10.33 -17.18 -0.72
CA VAL A 86 -9.09 -17.25 -1.50
C VAL A 86 -9.34 -16.52 -2.81
N SER A 87 -8.59 -15.43 -3.06
CA SER A 87 -8.49 -14.86 -4.41
C SER A 87 -7.74 -15.85 -5.28
N GLN A 88 -8.48 -16.59 -6.11
CA GLN A 88 -7.90 -17.58 -7.01
C GLN A 88 -7.32 -16.86 -8.23
N GLY A 89 -6.04 -17.09 -8.54
CA GLY A 89 -5.40 -16.49 -9.70
C GLY A 89 -6.06 -16.98 -10.98
N LEU A 90 -6.10 -16.16 -12.03
CA LEU A 90 -6.70 -16.53 -13.32
C LEU A 90 -6.10 -17.83 -13.90
N ARG A 91 -4.84 -18.14 -13.55
CA ARG A 91 -4.13 -19.37 -13.92
C ARG A 91 -4.71 -20.64 -13.29
N ASP A 92 -5.31 -20.55 -12.10
CA ASP A 92 -5.98 -21.71 -11.47
C ASP A 92 -7.29 -22.06 -12.19
N ARG A 93 -7.76 -21.17 -13.07
CA ARG A 93 -9.04 -21.26 -13.74
C ARG A 93 -8.84 -21.53 -15.23
N TRP A 94 -8.04 -22.55 -15.52
CA TRP A 94 -7.59 -22.94 -16.87
C TRP A 94 -8.72 -23.08 -17.90
N TRP A 95 -9.92 -23.46 -17.46
CA TRP A 95 -11.10 -23.60 -18.32
C TRP A 95 -11.51 -22.29 -19.00
N LEU A 96 -11.20 -21.12 -18.41
CA LEU A 96 -11.45 -19.83 -19.06
C LEU A 96 -10.65 -19.68 -20.36
N PHE A 97 -9.44 -20.25 -20.41
CA PHE A 97 -8.65 -20.28 -21.64
C PHE A 97 -9.30 -21.18 -22.69
N VAL A 98 -9.89 -22.31 -22.29
CA VAL A 98 -10.62 -23.19 -23.22
C VAL A 98 -11.82 -22.47 -23.82
N VAL A 99 -12.59 -21.76 -22.99
CA VAL A 99 -13.74 -20.97 -23.47
C VAL A 99 -13.28 -19.87 -24.43
N ALA A 100 -12.20 -19.16 -24.11
CA ALA A 100 -11.63 -18.15 -24.99
C ALA A 100 -11.21 -18.75 -26.34
N ILE A 101 -10.53 -19.91 -26.34
CA ILE A 101 -10.14 -20.61 -27.56
C ILE A 101 -11.36 -21.01 -28.39
N VAL A 102 -12.39 -21.60 -27.78
CA VAL A 102 -13.62 -21.99 -28.49
C VAL A 102 -14.33 -20.78 -29.08
N ALA A 103 -14.37 -19.66 -28.35
CA ALA A 103 -14.93 -18.41 -28.86
C ALA A 103 -14.15 -17.92 -30.10
N PHE A 104 -12.82 -17.93 -30.04
CA PHE A 104 -11.98 -17.54 -31.19
C PHE A 104 -12.13 -18.48 -32.38
N VAL A 105 -12.19 -19.80 -32.14
CA VAL A 105 -12.39 -20.79 -33.22
C VAL A 105 -13.79 -20.66 -33.82
N GLY A 106 -14.81 -20.45 -32.99
CA GLY A 106 -16.18 -20.22 -33.43
C GLY A 106 -16.32 -18.94 -34.26
N GLU A 107 -15.76 -17.84 -33.77
CA GLU A 107 -15.67 -16.56 -34.48
C GLU A 107 -14.94 -16.74 -35.82
N TRP A 108 -13.79 -17.42 -35.83
CA TRP A 108 -13.03 -17.69 -37.05
C TRP A 108 -13.82 -18.53 -38.06
N ALA A 109 -14.47 -19.61 -37.60
CA ALA A 109 -15.28 -20.48 -38.45
C ALA A 109 -16.49 -19.72 -39.03
N TRP A 110 -17.08 -18.82 -38.24
CA TRP A 110 -18.14 -17.94 -38.68
C TRP A 110 -17.64 -16.96 -39.75
N ARG A 111 -16.50 -16.29 -39.52
CA ARG A 111 -15.87 -15.38 -40.52
C ARG A 111 -15.51 -16.10 -41.81
N ARG A 112 -14.94 -17.30 -41.72
CA ARG A 112 -14.63 -18.17 -42.87
C ARG A 112 -15.87 -18.54 -43.67
N ARG A 113 -16.99 -18.83 -43.01
CA ARG A 113 -18.26 -19.12 -43.69
C ARG A 113 -18.85 -17.89 -44.39
N GLN A 114 -18.51 -16.68 -43.94
CA GLN A 114 -18.94 -15.42 -44.55
C GLN A 114 -18.04 -14.94 -45.71
N GLY A 115 -17.00 -15.70 -46.07
CA GLY A 115 -16.13 -15.37 -47.20
C GLY A 115 -15.21 -14.17 -46.98
N LEU A 116 -15.04 -13.74 -45.73
CA LEU A 116 -14.06 -12.74 -45.34
C LEU A 116 -12.75 -13.44 -44.96
N PRO A 117 -11.57 -12.90 -45.34
CA PRO A 117 -10.29 -13.50 -44.97
C PRO A 117 -10.12 -13.63 -43.45
#